data_AF-A0A4U9VWV2-F1
#
_entry.id   AF-A0A4U9VWV2-F1
#
_cell.length_a   1.000
_cell.length_b   1.000
_cell.length_c   1.000
_cell.angle_alpha   90.00
_cell.angle_beta   90.00
_cell.angle_gamma   90.00
#
_symmetry.space_group_name_H-M   'P 1'
#
loop_
_entity.id
_entity.type
_entity.pdbx_description
1 polymer ?
#
loop_
_entity_poly.entity_id
_entity_poly.type
_entity_poly.pdbx_seq_one_letter_code
_entity_poly.pdbx_strand_id
1 'polypeptide(L)'
;MPGIGADDIVTLWDSLRTDDPRLQQCWDSEYWPNALAIAPYLSIDDRADLFAPLWGEEPALTACYRRLAYRLEQLGGAASVLAPLSLLTDENQQPSYGILTPAMLEETGDKVQLKLNNGVMTMPLAELRLLAAELLIPLQRPPGHSGFASTDYLDLPAYTTDDESLQQAKSLTLLQRYSDQQAMQALIVCHAAACREEATMVGQALDHWAQQHQEADSRGHPELIWAFTPYDRRSSAHFDQAVQRYVGHPGEVWGTLLAMNEDEVRRMTDYLLTSVNVAARHNRLQQRFDRHEQELRHNLLGRWLNVATEDKSASRQGHGKSVARPHHSAR
;
A
#
# COMPACT_ATOMS: atom_id res chain seq x y z
N MET A 1 -14.48 -18.59 -2.82
CA MET A 1 -13.62 -17.70 -2.02
C MET A 1 -13.49 -16.43 -2.81
N PRO A 2 -13.56 -15.21 -2.24
CA PRO A 2 -13.38 -14.04 -3.10
C PRO A 2 -11.93 -14.13 -3.60
N GLY A 3 -11.78 -14.32 -4.91
CA GLY A 3 -10.51 -14.09 -5.58
C GLY A 3 -10.27 -12.58 -5.64
N ILE A 4 -9.73 -12.12 -6.76
CA ILE A 4 -9.62 -10.68 -7.03
C ILE A 4 -11.02 -10.06 -7.18
N GLY A 5 -11.35 -9.07 -6.36
CA GLY A 5 -12.59 -8.30 -6.41
C GLY A 5 -12.50 -7.11 -7.35
N ALA A 6 -13.63 -6.45 -7.62
CA ALA A 6 -13.65 -5.25 -8.45
C ALA A 6 -12.77 -4.12 -7.86
N ASP A 7 -12.81 -3.95 -6.53
CA ASP A 7 -11.99 -2.95 -5.83
C ASP A 7 -10.49 -3.24 -5.96
N ASP A 8 -10.10 -4.53 -5.98
CA ASP A 8 -8.70 -4.93 -6.18
C ASP A 8 -8.24 -4.60 -7.61
N ILE A 9 -9.11 -4.75 -8.61
CA ILE A 9 -8.82 -4.38 -10.01
C ILE A 9 -8.65 -2.87 -10.14
N VAL A 10 -9.52 -2.08 -9.51
CA VAL A 10 -9.39 -0.62 -9.50
C VAL A 10 -8.10 -0.20 -8.81
N THR A 11 -7.76 -0.83 -7.69
CA THR A 11 -6.50 -0.56 -6.97
C THR A 11 -5.28 -0.86 -7.85
N LEU A 12 -5.29 -2.00 -8.55
CA LEU A 12 -4.23 -2.37 -9.50
C LEU A 12 -4.12 -1.39 -10.67
N TRP A 13 -5.25 -0.95 -11.21
CA TRP A 13 -5.29 0.03 -12.28
C TRP A 13 -4.70 1.37 -11.84
N ASP A 14 -5.11 1.88 -10.67
CA ASP A 14 -4.61 3.14 -10.12
C ASP A 14 -3.10 3.10 -9.82
N SER A 15 -2.59 1.97 -9.29
CA SER A 15 -1.15 1.82 -9.04
C SER A 15 -0.36 1.86 -10.34
N LEU A 16 -0.78 1.08 -11.35
CA LEU A 16 -0.07 1.03 -12.63
C LEU A 16 -0.13 2.36 -13.39
N ARG A 17 -1.21 3.13 -13.22
CA ARG A 17 -1.36 4.46 -13.83
C ARG A 17 -0.40 5.48 -13.22
N THR A 18 -0.01 5.28 -11.97
CA THR A 18 1.00 6.10 -11.29
C THR A 18 2.40 5.77 -11.80
N ASP A 19 2.70 4.50 -12.05
CA ASP A 19 4.01 4.04 -12.49
C ASP A 19 4.30 4.36 -13.97
N ASP A 20 3.35 4.08 -14.88
CA ASP A 20 3.48 4.41 -16.31
C ASP A 20 2.18 5.01 -16.88
N PRO A 21 1.94 6.31 -16.67
CA PRO A 21 0.70 6.96 -17.09
C PRO A 21 0.52 6.93 -18.61
N ARG A 22 1.60 6.90 -19.40
CA ARG A 22 1.49 6.92 -20.87
C ARG A 22 1.04 5.57 -21.41
N LEU A 23 1.61 4.49 -20.87
CA LEU A 23 1.22 3.15 -21.27
C LEU A 23 -0.21 2.84 -20.83
N GLN A 24 -0.57 3.20 -19.59
CA GLN A 24 -1.91 2.93 -19.07
C GLN A 24 -3.03 3.72 -19.76
N GLN A 25 -2.75 4.95 -20.23
CA GLN A 25 -3.72 5.74 -21.01
C GLN A 25 -4.26 5.01 -22.25
N CYS A 26 -3.43 4.15 -22.87
CA CYS A 26 -3.86 3.34 -24.02
C CYS A 26 -4.88 2.25 -23.63
N TRP A 27 -4.95 1.89 -22.35
CA TRP A 27 -5.74 0.77 -21.83
C TRP A 27 -6.99 1.23 -21.06
N ASP A 28 -7.07 2.51 -20.70
CA ASP A 28 -8.15 3.10 -19.91
C ASP A 28 -9.55 2.94 -20.54
N SER A 29 -9.66 2.94 -21.88
CA SER A 29 -10.95 2.96 -22.56
C SER A 29 -11.56 1.58 -22.78
N GLU A 30 -10.74 0.54 -22.97
CA GLU A 30 -11.22 -0.79 -23.36
C GLU A 30 -10.74 -1.88 -22.43
N TYR A 31 -9.44 -1.97 -22.15
CA TYR A 31 -8.88 -3.07 -21.36
C TYR A 31 -9.37 -3.05 -19.92
N TRP A 32 -9.17 -1.93 -19.20
CA TRP A 32 -9.50 -1.84 -17.77
C TRP A 32 -11.00 -1.95 -17.47
N PRO A 33 -11.90 -1.28 -18.21
CA PRO A 33 -13.35 -1.47 -18.01
C PRO A 33 -13.80 -2.92 -18.23
N ASN A 34 -13.22 -3.61 -19.22
CA ASN A 34 -13.52 -5.02 -19.47
C ASN A 34 -12.93 -5.93 -18.38
N ALA A 35 -11.67 -5.71 -17.99
CA ALA A 35 -11.02 -6.46 -16.91
C ALA A 35 -11.80 -6.32 -15.60
N LEU A 36 -12.25 -5.12 -15.26
CA LEU A 36 -13.10 -4.84 -14.09
C LEU A 36 -14.42 -5.62 -14.14
N ALA A 37 -15.03 -5.73 -15.33
CA ALA A 37 -16.29 -6.43 -15.52
C ALA A 37 -16.17 -7.96 -15.43
N ILE A 38 -15.06 -8.55 -15.89
CA ILE A 38 -14.94 -10.01 -16.04
C ILE A 38 -13.99 -10.68 -15.04
N ALA A 39 -12.90 -10.04 -14.60
CA ALA A 39 -11.86 -10.66 -13.78
C ALA A 39 -12.38 -11.33 -12.49
N PRO A 40 -13.37 -10.76 -11.77
CA PRO A 40 -13.91 -11.40 -10.57
C PRO A 40 -14.61 -12.75 -10.84
N TYR A 41 -15.06 -12.99 -12.08
CA TYR A 41 -15.79 -14.18 -12.49
C TYR A 41 -14.94 -15.22 -13.21
N LEU A 42 -13.69 -14.89 -13.55
CA LEU A 42 -12.76 -15.77 -14.24
C LEU A 42 -12.13 -16.81 -13.30
N SER A 43 -11.67 -17.92 -13.87
CA SER A 43 -10.80 -18.86 -13.16
C SER A 43 -9.40 -18.25 -12.91
N ILE A 44 -8.57 -18.90 -12.10
CA ILE A 44 -7.17 -18.46 -11.91
C ILE A 44 -6.42 -18.49 -13.24
N ASP A 45 -6.65 -19.50 -14.06
CA ASP A 45 -5.98 -19.66 -15.35
C ASP A 45 -6.42 -18.60 -16.34
N ASP A 46 -7.73 -18.35 -16.47
CA ASP A 46 -8.24 -17.31 -17.38
C ASP A 46 -7.82 -15.91 -16.91
N ARG A 47 -7.71 -15.66 -15.60
CA ARG A 47 -7.15 -14.41 -15.08
C ARG A 47 -5.68 -14.25 -15.42
N ALA A 48 -4.90 -15.33 -15.40
CA ALA A 48 -3.49 -15.27 -15.77
C ALA A 48 -3.34 -14.82 -17.22
N ASP A 49 -4.21 -15.31 -18.11
CA ASP A 49 -4.22 -14.93 -19.51
C ASP A 49 -4.76 -13.49 -19.70
N LEU A 50 -5.77 -13.09 -18.93
CA LEU A 50 -6.29 -11.71 -18.93
C LEU A 50 -5.22 -10.68 -18.56
N PHE A 51 -4.39 -10.98 -17.55
CA PHE A 51 -3.36 -10.07 -17.05
C PHE A 51 -2.01 -10.20 -17.76
N ALA A 52 -1.84 -11.19 -18.64
CA ALA A 52 -0.60 -11.40 -19.39
C ALA A 52 -0.05 -10.13 -20.07
N PRO A 53 -0.88 -9.26 -20.69
CA PRO A 53 -0.39 -8.01 -21.29
C PRO A 53 0.30 -7.06 -20.31
N LEU A 54 -0.08 -7.05 -19.02
CA LEU A 54 0.46 -6.14 -18.00
C LEU A 54 1.98 -6.30 -17.80
N TRP A 55 2.51 -7.47 -18.11
CA TRP A 55 3.93 -7.79 -18.03
C TRP A 55 4.50 -8.22 -19.39
N GLY A 56 3.92 -7.71 -20.48
CA GLY A 56 4.43 -7.91 -21.84
C GLY A 56 4.28 -9.32 -22.39
N GLU A 57 3.28 -10.07 -21.89
CA GLU A 57 3.03 -11.47 -22.26
C GLU A 57 4.19 -12.44 -21.96
N GLU A 58 5.11 -12.05 -21.07
CA GLU A 58 6.24 -12.88 -20.68
C GLU A 58 5.78 -14.20 -20.02
N PRO A 59 6.04 -15.38 -20.64
CA PRO A 59 5.48 -16.66 -20.17
C PRO A 59 5.92 -17.03 -18.75
N ALA A 60 7.15 -16.68 -18.37
CA ALA A 60 7.69 -16.95 -17.03
C ALA A 60 6.90 -16.21 -15.93
N LEU A 61 6.49 -14.96 -16.20
CA LEU A 61 5.72 -14.13 -15.28
C LEU A 61 4.26 -14.61 -15.21
N THR A 62 3.65 -14.97 -16.35
CA THR A 62 2.31 -15.58 -16.38
C THR A 62 2.26 -16.89 -15.57
N ALA A 63 3.28 -17.74 -15.73
CA ALA A 63 3.41 -18.97 -14.96
C ALA A 63 3.66 -18.72 -13.48
N CYS A 64 4.43 -17.68 -13.13
CA CYS A 64 4.63 -17.25 -11.74
C CYS A 64 3.32 -16.78 -11.10
N TYR A 65 2.60 -15.86 -11.75
CA TYR A 65 1.31 -15.37 -11.28
C TYR A 65 0.34 -16.53 -11.01
N ARG A 66 0.17 -17.44 -11.99
CA ARG A 66 -0.70 -18.61 -11.86
C ARG A 66 -0.31 -19.46 -10.65
N ARG A 67 0.98 -19.74 -10.49
CA ARG A 67 1.53 -20.52 -9.36
C ARG A 67 1.23 -19.85 -8.01
N LEU A 68 1.49 -18.55 -7.88
CA LEU A 68 1.24 -17.78 -6.66
C LEU A 68 -0.25 -17.65 -6.34
N ALA A 69 -1.10 -17.45 -7.36
CA ALA A 69 -2.55 -17.37 -7.20
C ALA A 69 -3.14 -18.70 -6.67
N TYR A 70 -2.69 -19.85 -7.19
CA TYR A 70 -3.09 -21.15 -6.64
C TYR A 70 -2.61 -21.37 -5.21
N ARG A 71 -1.44 -20.83 -4.81
CA ARG A 71 -1.01 -20.87 -3.41
C ARG A 71 -1.91 -20.04 -2.50
N LEU A 72 -2.29 -18.84 -2.93
CA LEU A 72 -3.23 -18.01 -2.18
C LEU A 72 -4.60 -18.69 -2.03
N GLU A 73 -5.08 -19.38 -3.06
CA GLU A 73 -6.31 -20.17 -2.98
C GLU A 73 -6.17 -21.32 -1.97
N GLN A 74 -5.05 -22.04 -1.97
CA GLN A 74 -4.74 -23.10 -1.01
C GLN A 74 -4.63 -22.60 0.43
N LEU A 75 -4.14 -21.36 0.62
CA LEU A 75 -4.13 -20.68 1.91
C LEU A 75 -5.54 -20.30 2.40
N GLY A 76 -6.56 -20.42 1.54
CA GLY A 76 -7.96 -20.25 1.92
C GLY A 76 -8.31 -18.84 2.37
N GLY A 77 -7.62 -17.82 1.86
CA GLY A 77 -7.84 -16.43 2.26
C GLY A 77 -7.37 -16.10 3.68
N ALA A 78 -6.46 -16.91 4.26
CA ALA A 78 -5.84 -16.60 5.53
C ALA A 78 -5.06 -15.28 5.44
N ALA A 79 -5.48 -14.28 6.21
CA ALA A 79 -4.81 -12.98 6.26
C ALA A 79 -3.40 -13.06 6.89
N SER A 80 -3.17 -14.08 7.72
CA SER A 80 -1.88 -14.35 8.35
C SER A 80 -1.66 -15.86 8.52
N VAL A 81 -0.39 -16.25 8.54
CA VAL A 81 0.06 -17.62 8.72
C VAL A 81 1.19 -17.65 9.74
N LEU A 82 1.33 -18.76 10.48
CA LEU A 82 2.42 -18.94 11.41
C LEU A 82 3.53 -19.75 10.74
N ALA A 83 4.71 -19.14 10.64
CA ALA A 83 5.91 -19.77 10.09
C ALA A 83 6.89 -20.18 11.21
N PRO A 84 7.74 -21.20 10.98
CA PRO A 84 8.68 -21.67 11.99
C PRO A 84 9.82 -20.69 12.21
N LEU A 85 10.39 -20.68 13.42
CA LEU A 85 11.56 -19.85 13.76
C LEU A 85 12.81 -20.19 12.94
N SER A 86 12.87 -21.38 12.34
CA SER A 86 13.94 -21.79 11.42
C SER A 86 14.07 -20.90 10.18
N LEU A 87 13.08 -20.04 9.90
CA LEU A 87 13.20 -19.00 8.87
C LEU A 87 14.10 -17.82 9.26
N LEU A 88 14.33 -17.63 10.56
CA LEU A 88 15.12 -16.55 11.12
C LEU A 88 16.44 -17.03 11.70
N THR A 89 16.50 -18.28 12.16
CA THR A 89 17.69 -18.86 12.78
C THR A 89 18.07 -20.19 12.15
N ASP A 90 19.37 -20.48 12.09
CA ASP A 90 19.89 -21.80 11.73
C ASP A 90 19.75 -22.83 12.88
N GLU A 91 20.24 -24.04 12.65
CA GLU A 91 20.23 -25.14 13.65
C GLU A 91 21.02 -24.80 14.93
N ASN A 92 21.99 -23.89 14.85
CA ASN A 92 22.82 -23.43 15.96
C ASN A 92 22.24 -22.17 16.65
N GLN A 93 21.00 -21.79 16.34
CA GLN A 93 20.33 -20.57 16.80
C GLN A 93 21.06 -19.28 16.40
N GLN A 94 21.88 -19.32 15.35
CA GLN A 94 22.48 -18.14 14.76
C GLN A 94 21.52 -17.50 13.76
N PRO A 95 21.50 -16.16 13.63
CA PRO A 95 20.61 -15.51 12.66
C PRO A 95 20.95 -15.89 11.22
N SER A 96 19.96 -16.43 10.50
CA SER A 96 20.07 -16.80 9.08
C SER A 96 19.23 -15.89 8.18
N TYR A 97 18.15 -15.31 8.71
CA TYR A 97 17.24 -14.38 8.02
C TYR A 97 16.82 -14.83 6.61
N GLY A 98 16.68 -16.15 6.39
CA GLY A 98 16.39 -16.69 5.07
C GLY A 98 15.08 -16.18 4.47
N ILE A 99 14.10 -15.80 5.29
CA ILE A 99 12.86 -15.17 4.79
C ILE A 99 13.06 -13.75 4.22
N LEU A 100 14.15 -13.06 4.59
CA LEU A 100 14.44 -11.68 4.16
C LEU A 100 15.31 -11.62 2.90
N THR A 101 15.89 -12.75 2.46
CA THR A 101 16.68 -12.78 1.23
C THR A 101 15.78 -12.63 -0.01
N PRO A 102 16.22 -11.95 -1.08
CA PRO A 102 15.45 -11.84 -2.31
C PRO A 102 15.01 -13.19 -2.88
N ALA A 103 13.77 -13.26 -3.36
CA ALA A 103 13.25 -14.47 -3.98
C ALA A 103 13.65 -14.57 -5.45
N MET A 104 14.16 -15.73 -5.86
CA MET A 104 14.41 -16.03 -7.27
C MET A 104 13.27 -16.87 -7.84
N LEU A 105 12.80 -16.52 -9.05
CA LEU A 105 11.64 -17.14 -9.71
C LEU A 105 11.75 -18.66 -9.88
N GLU A 106 12.97 -19.17 -10.04
CA GLU A 106 13.28 -20.58 -10.30
C GLU A 106 13.59 -21.37 -9.02
N GLU A 107 13.71 -20.70 -7.86
CA GLU A 107 14.07 -21.33 -6.60
C GLU A 107 12.89 -22.13 -6.04
N THR A 108 13.01 -23.46 -6.08
CA THR A 108 11.93 -24.39 -5.67
C THR A 108 12.38 -25.43 -4.63
N GLY A 109 13.67 -25.43 -4.28
CA GLY A 109 14.29 -26.45 -3.42
C GLY A 109 13.89 -26.34 -1.95
N ASP A 110 14.04 -25.15 -1.37
CA ASP A 110 13.80 -24.93 0.05
C ASP A 110 12.31 -24.80 0.33
N LYS A 111 11.80 -25.61 1.26
CA LYS A 111 10.38 -25.67 1.61
C LYS A 111 10.18 -25.34 3.07
N VAL A 112 9.06 -24.70 3.36
CA VAL A 112 8.64 -24.33 4.70
C VAL A 112 7.25 -24.88 5.00
N GLN A 113 7.05 -25.32 6.24
CA GLN A 113 5.75 -25.73 6.76
C GLN A 113 5.10 -24.55 7.48
N LEU A 114 3.96 -24.11 6.98
CA LEU A 114 3.16 -23.04 7.53
C LEU A 114 1.99 -23.61 8.32
N LYS A 115 1.78 -23.10 9.52
CA LYS A 115 0.61 -23.43 10.32
C LYS A 115 -0.52 -22.45 9.99
N LEU A 116 -1.62 -23.03 9.53
CA LEU A 116 -2.90 -22.39 9.24
C LEU A 116 -3.86 -22.64 10.40
N ASN A 117 -4.98 -21.92 10.45
CA ASN A 117 -6.02 -22.15 11.46
C ASN A 117 -6.56 -23.59 11.43
N ASN A 118 -6.64 -24.19 10.24
CA ASN A 118 -7.27 -25.49 10.02
C ASN A 118 -6.29 -26.58 9.56
N GLY A 119 -4.98 -26.37 9.70
CA GLY A 119 -4.00 -27.38 9.27
C GLY A 119 -2.59 -26.85 9.09
N VAL A 120 -1.79 -27.63 8.36
CA VAL A 120 -0.43 -27.27 7.98
C VAL A 120 -0.33 -27.32 6.46
N MET A 121 0.33 -26.34 5.86
CA MET A 121 0.60 -26.28 4.43
C MET A 121 2.10 -26.18 4.20
N THR A 122 2.61 -26.96 3.25
CA THR A 122 4.01 -26.89 2.83
C THR A 122 4.10 -26.15 1.51
N MET A 123 5.00 -25.18 1.41
CA MET A 123 5.28 -24.47 0.16
C MET A 123 6.76 -24.09 0.03
N PRO A 124 7.24 -23.83 -1.20
CA PRO A 124 8.58 -23.28 -1.41
C PRO A 124 8.77 -21.94 -0.67
N LEU A 125 9.95 -21.75 -0.08
CA LEU A 125 10.28 -20.54 0.65
C LEU A 125 10.29 -19.30 -0.26
N ALA A 126 10.78 -19.44 -1.50
CA ALA A 126 10.74 -18.36 -2.49
C ALA A 126 9.32 -17.89 -2.82
N GLU A 127 8.35 -18.81 -2.89
CA GLU A 127 6.95 -18.44 -3.10
C GLU A 127 6.38 -17.72 -1.88
N LEU A 128 6.73 -18.15 -0.66
CA LEU A 128 6.33 -17.44 0.57
C LEU A 128 6.91 -16.03 0.62
N ARG A 129 8.20 -15.86 0.28
CA ARG A 129 8.87 -14.56 0.22
C ARG A 129 8.14 -13.59 -0.73
N LEU A 130 7.65 -14.07 -1.87
CA LEU A 130 6.86 -13.26 -2.81
C LEU A 130 5.46 -12.94 -2.28
N LEU A 131 4.76 -13.92 -1.70
CA LEU A 131 3.39 -13.74 -1.20
C LEU A 131 3.30 -12.92 0.10
N ALA A 132 4.29 -13.01 0.98
CA ALA A 132 4.22 -12.39 2.30
C ALA A 132 4.43 -10.87 2.21
N ALA A 133 3.37 -10.08 2.45
CA ALA A 133 3.53 -8.62 2.51
C ALA A 133 4.28 -8.17 3.77
N GLU A 134 4.05 -8.83 4.91
CA GLU A 134 4.63 -8.49 6.20
C GLU A 134 5.18 -9.72 6.90
N LEU A 135 6.24 -9.51 7.68
CA LEU A 135 6.77 -10.46 8.65
C LEU A 135 6.65 -9.85 10.05
N LEU A 136 5.72 -10.38 10.85
CA LEU A 136 5.52 -9.91 12.22
C LEU A 136 6.43 -10.65 13.20
N ILE A 137 7.29 -9.91 13.89
CA ILE A 137 8.21 -10.44 14.90
C ILE A 137 7.77 -9.92 16.28
N PRO A 138 7.01 -10.70 17.07
CA PRO A 138 6.55 -10.24 18.37
C PRO A 138 7.73 -10.18 19.35
N LEU A 139 7.88 -9.03 20.03
CA LEU A 139 8.85 -8.88 21.11
C LEU A 139 8.34 -9.59 22.37
N GLN A 140 9.19 -10.43 22.98
CA GLN A 140 8.81 -11.16 24.20
C GLN A 140 8.67 -10.25 25.43
N ARG A 141 9.32 -9.08 25.41
CA ARG A 141 9.27 -8.08 26.47
C ARG A 141 9.15 -6.69 25.84
N PRO A 142 8.42 -5.76 26.46
CA PRO A 142 8.39 -4.40 25.98
C PRO A 142 9.81 -3.82 26.01
N PRO A 143 10.16 -2.98 25.02
CA PRO A 143 11.45 -2.30 24.98
C PRO A 143 11.60 -1.37 26.19
N GLY A 144 12.85 -1.11 26.59
CA GLY A 144 13.15 -0.34 27.81
C GLY A 144 12.70 1.13 27.75
N HIS A 145 12.57 1.69 26.55
CA HIS A 145 12.01 3.02 26.36
C HIS A 145 10.50 2.91 26.12
N SER A 146 9.70 3.62 26.91
CA SER A 146 8.23 3.61 26.78
C SER A 146 7.74 3.97 25.38
N GLY A 147 8.49 4.81 24.67
CA GLY A 147 8.15 5.20 23.31
C GLY A 147 8.18 4.07 22.28
N PHE A 148 9.10 3.12 22.43
CA PHE A 148 9.15 1.95 21.56
C PHE A 148 8.04 0.94 21.89
N ALA A 149 7.41 1.04 23.06
CA ALA A 149 6.36 0.12 23.48
C ALA A 149 4.95 0.55 23.01
N SER A 150 4.79 1.81 22.61
CA SER A 150 3.50 2.39 22.19
C SER A 150 3.35 2.51 20.67
N THR A 151 4.35 2.12 19.90
CA THR A 151 4.42 2.34 18.45
C THR A 151 4.96 1.10 17.74
N ASP A 152 4.33 0.71 16.63
CA ASP A 152 4.82 -0.34 15.75
C ASP A 152 5.84 0.22 14.76
N TYR A 153 6.86 -0.58 14.46
CA TYR A 153 7.91 -0.24 13.49
C TYR A 153 7.79 -1.18 12.29
N LEU A 154 7.68 -0.59 11.11
CA LEU A 154 7.68 -1.30 9.84
C LEU A 154 9.03 -1.05 9.16
N ASP A 155 9.76 -2.12 8.90
CA ASP A 155 10.97 -2.07 8.09
C ASP A 155 10.61 -2.44 6.65
N LEU A 156 10.90 -1.53 5.71
CA LEU A 156 10.62 -1.73 4.29
C LEU A 156 11.92 -2.12 3.59
N PRO A 157 11.91 -3.17 2.74
CA PRO A 157 13.10 -3.54 1.99
C PRO A 157 13.51 -2.39 1.06
N ALA A 158 14.81 -2.11 1.01
CA ALA A 158 15.35 -1.10 0.10
C ALA A 158 15.15 -1.52 -1.36
N TYR A 159 14.92 -0.53 -2.22
CA TYR A 159 14.98 -0.72 -3.68
C TYR A 159 16.43 -0.60 -4.15
N THR A 160 16.88 -1.54 -4.99
CA THR A 160 18.18 -1.50 -5.65
C THR A 160 18.05 -1.82 -7.14
N THR A 161 18.90 -1.20 -7.96
CA THR A 161 18.93 -1.46 -9.41
C THR A 161 19.79 -2.66 -9.82
N ASP A 162 20.50 -3.25 -8.87
CA ASP A 162 21.46 -4.33 -9.13
C ASP A 162 20.80 -5.65 -9.59
N ASP A 163 19.48 -5.77 -9.48
CA ASP A 163 18.74 -7.00 -9.74
C ASP A 163 17.34 -6.69 -10.31
N GLU A 164 17.03 -7.13 -11.53
CA GLU A 164 15.70 -7.01 -12.15
C GLU A 164 14.73 -8.08 -11.62
N SER A 165 14.77 -8.37 -10.32
CA SER A 165 13.93 -9.40 -9.71
C SER A 165 12.56 -8.87 -9.30
N LEU A 166 11.57 -9.76 -9.24
CA LEU A 166 10.24 -9.46 -8.70
C LEU A 166 10.30 -8.92 -7.26
N GLN A 167 11.37 -9.22 -6.52
CA GLN A 167 11.58 -8.69 -5.19
C GLN A 167 11.77 -7.18 -5.21
N GLN A 168 12.50 -6.62 -6.19
CA GLN A 168 12.70 -5.18 -6.28
C GLN A 168 11.44 -4.43 -6.66
N ALA A 169 10.66 -4.99 -7.59
CA ALA A 169 9.33 -4.48 -7.91
C ALA A 169 8.46 -4.45 -6.64
N LYS A 170 8.46 -5.54 -5.86
CA LYS A 170 7.75 -5.63 -4.59
C LYS A 170 8.19 -4.56 -3.57
N SER A 171 9.49 -4.27 -3.44
CA SER A 171 9.99 -3.25 -2.51
C SER A 171 9.35 -1.88 -2.75
N LEU A 172 9.31 -1.42 -4.01
CA LEU A 172 8.66 -0.15 -4.37
C LEU A 172 7.14 -0.21 -4.20
N THR A 173 6.51 -1.29 -4.64
CA THR A 173 5.06 -1.47 -4.50
C THR A 173 4.62 -1.49 -3.04
N LEU A 174 5.40 -2.06 -2.12
CA LEU A 174 5.09 -2.03 -0.69
C LEU A 174 5.10 -0.59 -0.16
N LEU A 175 6.13 0.21 -0.48
CA LEU A 175 6.18 1.62 -0.06
C LEU A 175 4.97 2.39 -0.59
N GLN A 176 4.64 2.26 -1.88
CA GLN A 176 3.45 2.88 -2.47
C GLN A 176 2.16 2.43 -1.77
N ARG A 177 1.98 1.12 -1.59
CA ARG A 177 0.80 0.55 -0.91
C ARG A 177 0.60 1.13 0.49
N TYR A 178 1.64 1.18 1.31
CA TYR A 178 1.54 1.73 2.67
C TYR A 178 1.37 3.25 2.68
N SER A 179 1.84 3.94 1.64
CA SER A 179 1.55 5.35 1.40
C SER A 179 0.05 5.52 1.16
N ASP A 180 -0.51 4.85 0.15
CA ASP A 180 -1.91 4.97 -0.27
C ASP A 180 -2.89 4.62 0.85
N GLN A 181 -2.55 3.61 1.66
CA GLN A 181 -3.34 3.22 2.83
C GLN A 181 -3.18 4.19 4.02
N GLN A 182 -2.28 5.17 3.91
CA GLN A 182 -1.88 6.09 4.98
C GLN A 182 -1.54 5.34 6.26
N ALA A 183 -0.87 4.20 6.11
CA ALA A 183 -0.58 3.27 7.20
C ALA A 183 0.54 3.79 8.11
N MET A 184 1.48 4.55 7.53
CA MET A 184 2.67 5.10 8.18
C MET A 184 2.41 6.54 8.65
N GLN A 185 2.93 6.90 9.83
CA GLN A 185 2.80 8.26 10.41
C GLN A 185 4.07 9.09 10.26
N ALA A 186 5.21 8.41 10.23
CA ALA A 186 6.50 8.98 10.00
C ALA A 186 7.32 7.96 9.21
N LEU A 187 8.23 8.43 8.39
CA LEU A 187 9.11 7.60 7.59
C LEU A 187 10.55 7.99 7.87
N ILE A 188 11.36 7.00 8.23
CA ILE A 188 12.78 7.18 8.54
C ILE A 188 13.59 6.63 7.37
N VAL A 189 14.44 7.46 6.81
CA VAL A 189 15.34 7.11 5.70
C VAL A 189 16.77 7.23 6.19
N CYS A 190 17.49 6.11 6.19
CA CYS A 190 18.92 6.06 6.57
C CYS A 190 19.84 6.17 5.33
N HIS A 191 19.42 5.53 4.24
CA HIS A 191 20.07 5.57 2.94
C HIS A 191 18.99 5.43 1.87
N ALA A 192 19.02 6.27 0.84
CA ALA A 192 17.97 6.28 -0.18
C ALA A 192 18.43 5.76 -1.52
N ALA A 193 19.66 6.07 -1.96
CA ALA A 193 20.12 5.68 -3.29
C ALA A 193 21.64 5.63 -3.42
N ALA A 194 22.13 4.58 -4.08
CA ALA A 194 23.52 4.38 -4.48
C ALA A 194 23.78 4.87 -5.91
N CYS A 195 22.77 4.90 -6.78
CA CYS A 195 22.87 5.39 -8.17
C CYS A 195 21.79 6.43 -8.51
N ARG A 196 21.85 6.98 -9.74
CA ARG A 196 20.91 8.03 -10.19
C ARG A 196 19.53 7.47 -10.50
N GLU A 197 19.48 6.27 -11.05
CA GLU A 197 18.27 5.54 -11.39
C GLU A 197 17.46 5.26 -10.12
N GLU A 198 18.09 4.69 -9.08
CA GLU A 198 17.50 4.53 -7.75
C GLU A 198 16.99 5.85 -7.18
N ALA A 199 17.80 6.92 -7.27
CA ALA A 199 17.42 8.22 -6.73
C ALA A 199 16.15 8.79 -7.40
N THR A 200 15.91 8.45 -8.67
CA THR A 200 14.71 8.88 -9.38
C THR A 200 13.49 8.10 -8.89
N MET A 201 13.59 6.76 -8.81
CA MET A 201 12.50 5.89 -8.38
C MET A 201 12.12 6.12 -6.91
N VAL A 202 13.12 6.15 -6.03
CA VAL A 202 12.91 6.39 -4.59
C VAL A 202 12.44 7.83 -4.35
N GLY A 203 12.97 8.80 -5.09
CA GLY A 203 12.51 10.19 -5.05
C GLY A 203 11.01 10.31 -5.36
N GLN A 204 10.55 9.68 -6.45
CA GLN A 204 9.13 9.63 -6.84
C GLN A 204 8.25 9.00 -5.75
N ALA A 205 8.66 7.85 -5.22
CA ALA A 205 7.88 7.15 -4.21
C ALA A 205 7.77 7.96 -2.89
N LEU A 206 8.85 8.62 -2.48
CA LEU A 206 8.87 9.48 -1.29
C LEU A 206 8.10 10.79 -1.49
N ASP A 207 8.14 11.37 -2.69
CA ASP A 207 7.35 12.56 -3.03
C ASP A 207 5.85 12.25 -2.98
N HIS A 208 5.43 11.11 -3.56
CA HIS A 208 4.06 10.62 -3.45
C HIS A 208 3.61 10.45 -2.00
N TRP A 209 4.44 9.80 -1.16
CA TRP A 209 4.15 9.69 0.28
C TRP A 209 4.03 11.06 0.94
N ALA A 210 4.94 12.00 0.66
CA ALA A 210 4.93 13.33 1.25
C ALA A 210 3.69 14.13 0.85
N GLN A 211 3.25 14.05 -0.41
CA GLN A 211 2.05 14.72 -0.91
C GLN A 211 0.77 14.21 -0.21
N GLN A 212 0.72 12.94 0.17
CA GLN A 212 -0.41 12.39 0.92
C GLN A 212 -0.47 12.87 2.38
N HIS A 213 0.65 13.36 2.92
CA HIS A 213 0.79 13.83 4.30
C HIS A 213 0.81 15.35 4.43
N GLN A 214 1.11 16.08 3.35
CA GLN A 214 1.07 17.55 3.31
C GLN A 214 -0.37 18.07 3.17
N GLU A 215 -1.04 18.31 4.28
CA GLU A 215 -2.17 19.25 4.31
C GLU A 215 -1.69 20.67 4.64
N ALA A 216 -2.34 21.66 4.02
CA ALA A 216 -1.94 23.07 3.89
C ALA A 216 -1.69 23.86 5.19
N ASP A 217 -1.80 23.26 6.38
CA ASP A 217 -1.68 23.95 7.66
C ASP A 217 -0.83 23.21 8.71
N SER A 218 0.05 22.30 8.25
CA SER A 218 0.89 21.51 9.15
C SER A 218 2.12 22.31 9.63
N ARG A 219 1.94 23.23 10.59
CA ARG A 219 3.05 23.78 11.41
C ARG A 219 3.58 22.73 12.42
N GLY A 220 3.73 21.48 11.97
CA GLY A 220 4.12 20.33 12.78
C GLY A 220 5.59 19.95 12.57
N HIS A 221 6.06 18.99 13.37
CA HIS A 221 7.36 18.35 13.16
C HIS A 221 7.36 17.58 11.83
N PRO A 222 8.43 17.67 11.01
CA PRO A 222 8.50 16.90 9.78
C PRO A 222 8.40 15.40 10.06
N GLU A 223 7.49 14.75 9.31
CA GLU A 223 7.17 13.33 9.40
C GLU A 223 8.12 12.48 8.54
N LEU A 224 8.76 13.09 7.54
CA LEU A 224 9.83 12.48 6.76
C LEU A 224 11.18 12.81 7.38
N ILE A 225 11.91 11.80 7.81
CA ILE A 225 13.09 11.97 8.67
C ILE A 225 14.29 11.31 8.00
N TRP A 226 15.36 12.10 7.85
CA TRP A 226 16.67 11.57 7.51
C TRP A 226 17.43 11.22 8.79
N ALA A 227 17.73 9.93 9.00
CA ALA A 227 18.46 9.46 10.17
C ALA A 227 19.89 9.08 9.78
N PHE A 228 20.87 9.62 10.50
CA PHE A 228 22.26 9.23 10.30
C PHE A 228 22.69 8.18 11.31
N THR A 229 23.21 7.06 10.81
CA THR A 229 23.60 5.91 11.64
C THR A 229 25.10 5.63 11.56
N PRO A 230 25.69 4.90 12.53
CA PRO A 230 27.09 4.47 12.45
C PRO A 230 27.38 3.55 11.25
N TYR A 231 26.32 2.98 10.66
CA TYR A 231 26.39 2.08 9.51
C TYR A 231 26.36 2.81 8.17
N ASP A 232 26.17 4.14 8.17
CA ASP A 232 26.25 4.99 6.98
C ASP A 232 27.72 5.09 6.52
N ARG A 233 28.26 4.03 5.94
CA ARG A 233 29.59 4.05 5.35
C ARG A 233 29.54 4.86 4.05
N ARG A 234 29.69 6.18 4.17
CA ARG A 234 29.77 7.13 3.04
C ARG A 234 31.10 7.06 2.27
N SER A 235 31.69 5.87 2.16
CA SER A 235 32.94 5.66 1.42
C SER A 235 32.71 5.60 -0.10
N SER A 236 31.48 5.33 -0.54
CA SER A 236 31.08 5.32 -1.95
C SER A 236 30.28 6.58 -2.31
N ALA A 237 30.23 6.89 -3.61
CA ALA A 237 29.30 7.88 -4.12
C ALA A 237 27.86 7.49 -3.77
N HIS A 238 27.06 8.45 -3.30
CA HIS A 238 25.66 8.26 -2.93
C HIS A 238 24.82 9.38 -3.54
N PHE A 239 23.56 9.09 -3.85
CA PHE A 239 22.63 10.02 -4.50
C PHE A 239 21.53 10.50 -3.56
N ASP A 240 21.68 10.29 -2.26
CA ASP A 240 20.77 10.73 -1.19
C ASP A 240 20.37 12.22 -1.29
N GLN A 241 21.32 13.11 -1.62
CA GLN A 241 21.00 14.53 -1.79
C GLN A 241 20.10 14.78 -3.00
N ALA A 242 20.20 13.98 -4.05
CA ALA A 242 19.30 14.06 -5.19
C ALA A 242 17.88 13.64 -4.80
N VAL A 243 17.74 12.57 -4.00
CA VAL A 243 16.45 12.14 -3.43
C VAL A 243 15.84 13.23 -2.55
N GLN A 244 16.62 13.81 -1.63
CA GLN A 244 16.13 14.89 -0.79
C GLN A 244 15.59 16.05 -1.63
N ARG A 245 16.40 16.54 -2.59
CA ARG A 245 16.01 17.64 -3.48
C ARG A 245 14.82 17.31 -4.38
N TYR A 246 14.61 16.05 -4.71
CA TYR A 246 13.45 15.61 -5.47
C TYR A 246 12.16 15.86 -4.68
N VAL A 247 12.14 15.45 -3.41
CA VAL A 247 10.97 15.54 -2.53
C VAL A 247 10.74 16.97 -2.01
N GLY A 248 11.81 17.68 -1.65
CA GLY A 248 11.71 19.04 -1.12
C GLY A 248 12.96 19.51 -0.38
N HIS A 249 12.96 20.76 0.08
CA HIS A 249 14.15 21.30 0.75
C HIS A 249 14.30 20.73 2.18
N PRO A 250 15.54 20.47 2.63
CA PRO A 250 15.81 20.12 4.02
C PRO A 250 15.27 21.18 4.99
N GLY A 251 14.57 20.75 6.06
CA GLY A 251 13.99 21.63 7.07
C GLY A 251 12.59 22.16 6.75
N GLU A 252 12.10 22.01 5.52
CA GLU A 252 10.69 22.24 5.16
C GLU A 252 9.91 20.93 5.23
N VAL A 253 10.33 19.95 4.44
CA VAL A 253 9.69 18.63 4.36
C VAL A 253 10.45 17.59 5.20
N TRP A 254 11.76 17.74 5.32
CA TRP A 254 12.64 16.79 5.99
C TRP A 254 13.03 17.22 7.41
N GLY A 255 12.89 16.30 8.36
CA GLY A 255 13.60 16.32 9.64
C GLY A 255 14.95 15.64 9.52
N THR A 256 15.92 16.02 10.34
CA THR A 256 17.24 15.39 10.37
C THR A 256 17.56 14.96 11.79
N LEU A 257 17.87 13.68 11.97
CA LEU A 257 18.22 13.10 13.26
C LEU A 257 19.55 12.34 13.18
N LEU A 258 20.27 12.33 14.30
CA LEU A 258 21.46 11.53 14.50
C LEU A 258 21.06 10.33 15.36
N ALA A 259 21.61 9.16 15.05
CA ALA A 259 21.40 7.91 15.77
C ALA A 259 22.76 7.20 15.96
N MET A 260 23.80 7.94 16.31
CA MET A 260 25.18 7.42 16.40
C MET A 260 25.49 6.74 17.73
N ASN A 261 24.72 7.04 18.77
CA ASN A 261 24.89 6.52 20.12
C ASN A 261 23.52 6.36 20.81
N GLU A 262 23.49 5.70 21.97
CA GLU A 262 22.25 5.42 22.69
C GLU A 262 21.47 6.69 23.07
N ASP A 263 22.16 7.78 23.42
CA ASP A 263 21.51 9.03 23.82
C ASP A 263 20.85 9.74 22.62
N GLU A 264 21.49 9.68 21.46
CA GLU A 264 20.94 10.17 20.19
C GLU A 264 19.74 9.33 19.73
N VAL A 265 19.82 8.00 19.88
CA VAL A 265 18.69 7.11 19.62
C VAL A 265 17.52 7.43 20.57
N ARG A 266 17.78 7.72 21.85
CA ARG A 266 16.73 8.16 22.79
C ARG A 266 16.08 9.46 22.33
N ARG A 267 16.88 10.48 21.96
CA ARG A 267 16.35 11.76 21.44
C ARG A 267 15.54 11.59 20.16
N MET A 268 16.00 10.72 19.25
CA MET A 268 15.25 10.35 18.05
C MET A 268 13.91 9.73 18.42
N THR A 269 13.87 8.86 19.43
CA THR A 269 12.64 8.22 19.91
C THR A 269 11.68 9.24 20.51
N ASP A 270 12.17 10.17 21.33
CA ASP A 270 11.36 11.25 21.92
C ASP A 270 10.77 12.17 20.85
N TYR A 271 11.57 12.49 19.83
CA TYR A 271 11.11 13.25 18.66
C TYR A 271 9.99 12.49 17.93
N LEU A 272 10.20 11.21 17.63
CA LEU A 272 9.23 10.36 16.96
C LEU A 272 7.93 10.21 17.75
N LEU A 273 7.99 10.11 19.08
CA LEU A 273 6.78 10.06 19.90
C LEU A 273 5.98 11.35 19.84
N THR A 274 6.65 12.48 19.64
CA THR A 274 5.98 13.77 19.52
C THR A 274 5.34 13.91 18.14
N SER A 275 5.96 13.39 17.08
CA SER A 275 5.43 13.44 15.72
C SER A 275 4.35 12.37 15.45
N VAL A 276 4.50 11.18 16.01
CA VAL A 276 3.57 10.03 15.88
C VAL A 276 2.40 10.20 16.84
N ASN A 277 1.50 11.13 16.50
CA ASN A 277 0.29 11.40 17.26
C ASN A 277 -0.94 10.74 16.62
N VAL A 278 -1.41 9.64 17.22
CA VAL A 278 -2.58 8.87 16.73
C VAL A 278 -3.84 9.73 16.61
N ALA A 279 -4.07 10.65 17.55
CA ALA A 279 -5.22 11.54 17.50
C ALA A 279 -5.11 12.54 16.33
N ALA A 280 -3.90 13.06 16.06
CA ALA A 280 -3.65 13.93 14.92
C ALA A 280 -3.87 13.18 13.59
N ARG A 281 -3.38 11.93 13.48
CA ARG A 281 -3.66 11.07 12.33
C ARG A 281 -5.16 10.85 12.14
N HIS A 282 -5.88 10.47 13.19
CA HIS A 282 -7.31 10.22 13.11
C HIS A 282 -8.09 11.46 12.66
N ASN A 283 -7.75 12.63 13.20
CA ASN A 283 -8.36 13.90 12.79
C ASN A 283 -8.08 14.23 11.31
N ARG A 284 -6.84 14.04 10.84
CA ARG A 284 -6.46 14.24 9.43
C ARG A 284 -7.25 13.33 8.50
N LEU A 285 -7.34 12.04 8.83
CA LEU A 285 -8.13 11.07 8.06
C LEU A 285 -9.61 11.43 8.02
N GLN A 286 -10.17 11.86 9.16
CA GLN A 286 -11.56 12.29 9.24
C GLN A 286 -11.83 13.53 8.37
N GLN A 287 -10.95 14.54 8.42
CA GLN A 287 -11.10 15.75 7.57
C GLN A 287 -11.05 15.42 6.08
N ARG A 288 -10.17 14.50 5.67
CA ARG A 288 -10.12 14.02 4.28
C ARG A 288 -11.36 13.23 3.90
N PHE A 289 -11.84 12.35 4.78
CA PHE A 289 -13.08 11.62 4.57
C PHE A 289 -14.27 12.57 4.37
N ASP A 290 -14.42 13.56 5.26
CA ASP A 290 -15.48 14.57 5.17
C ASP A 290 -15.36 15.38 3.87
N ARG A 291 -14.14 15.72 3.43
CA ARG A 291 -13.88 16.41 2.16
C ARG A 291 -14.31 15.57 0.96
N HIS A 292 -13.94 14.30 0.91
CA HIS A 292 -14.34 13.39 -0.17
C HIS A 292 -15.85 13.14 -0.16
N GLU A 293 -16.47 13.00 1.01
CA GLU A 293 -17.92 12.89 1.15
C GLU A 293 -18.62 14.15 0.61
N GLN A 294 -18.11 15.34 0.95
CA GLN A 294 -18.63 16.60 0.44
C GLN A 294 -18.46 16.72 -1.07
N GLU A 295 -17.32 16.34 -1.63
CA GLU A 295 -17.06 16.38 -3.07
C GLU A 295 -17.98 15.41 -3.83
N LEU A 296 -18.11 14.17 -3.34
CA LEU A 296 -19.05 13.19 -3.89
C LEU A 296 -20.48 13.71 -3.84
N ARG A 297 -20.91 14.27 -2.71
CA ARG A 297 -22.27 14.77 -2.52
C ARG A 297 -22.59 16.04 -3.32
N HIS A 298 -21.66 16.98 -3.42
CA HIS A 298 -21.97 18.30 -3.99
C HIS A 298 -21.54 18.42 -5.46
N ASN A 299 -20.42 17.81 -5.84
CA ASN A 299 -19.85 17.99 -7.17
C ASN A 299 -20.20 16.85 -8.13
N LEU A 300 -20.21 15.60 -7.65
CA LEU A 300 -20.36 14.44 -8.53
C LEU A 300 -21.79 13.89 -8.54
N LEU A 301 -22.31 13.48 -7.39
CA LEU A 301 -23.60 12.80 -7.24
C LEU A 301 -24.74 13.73 -6.84
N GLY A 302 -24.45 14.98 -6.49
CA GLY A 302 -25.46 15.93 -6.01
C GLY A 302 -26.62 16.16 -6.96
N ARG A 303 -26.34 16.17 -8.27
CA ARG A 303 -27.38 16.27 -9.30
C ARG A 303 -28.31 15.04 -9.30
N TRP A 304 -27.77 13.84 -9.12
CA TRP A 304 -28.55 12.61 -9.05
C TRP A 304 -29.38 12.52 -7.77
N LEU A 305 -28.85 12.99 -6.65
CA LEU A 305 -29.57 13.03 -5.37
C LEU A 305 -30.75 14.01 -5.41
N ASN A 306 -30.59 15.14 -6.12
CA ASN A 306 -31.62 16.16 -6.27
C ASN A 306 -32.74 15.75 -7.25
N VAL A 307 -32.44 14.98 -8.30
CA VAL A 307 -33.48 14.44 -9.20
C VAL A 307 -34.45 13.53 -8.44
N ALA A 308 -33.97 12.73 -7.49
CA ALA A 308 -34.81 11.86 -6.67
C ALA A 308 -35.73 12.62 -5.68
N THR A 309 -35.37 13.85 -5.30
CA THR A 309 -36.19 14.71 -4.43
C THR A 309 -37.17 15.54 -5.25
N GLU A 310 -36.79 15.98 -6.45
CA GLU A 310 -37.68 16.66 -7.40
C GLU A 310 -38.81 15.74 -7.90
N ASP A 311 -38.53 14.48 -8.23
CA ASP A 311 -39.57 13.51 -8.65
C ASP A 311 -40.64 13.24 -7.56
N LYS A 312 -40.24 13.24 -6.29
CA LYS A 312 -41.18 13.13 -5.15
C LYS A 312 -42.03 14.40 -4.98
N SER A 313 -41.51 15.56 -5.37
CA SER A 313 -42.25 16.83 -5.30
C SER A 313 -43.20 17.03 -6.49
N ALA A 314 -42.81 16.58 -7.70
CA ALA A 314 -43.64 16.62 -8.90
C ALA A 314 -44.81 15.63 -8.84
N SER A 315 -44.60 14.42 -8.30
CA SER A 315 -45.67 13.42 -8.13
C SER A 315 -46.74 13.84 -7.10
N ARG A 316 -46.38 14.70 -6.11
CA ARG A 316 -47.32 15.24 -5.12
C ARG A 316 -48.17 16.41 -5.62
N GLN A 317 -47.75 17.13 -6.67
CA GLN A 317 -48.53 18.25 -7.21
C GLN A 317 -49.56 17.84 -8.29
N GLY A 318 -49.53 16.60 -8.79
CA GLY A 318 -50.41 16.12 -9.86
C GLY A 318 -51.80 15.62 -9.45
N HIS A 319 -52.07 15.36 -8.15
CA HIS A 319 -53.30 14.66 -7.72
C HIS A 319 -54.41 15.55 -7.13
N GLY A 320 -54.35 16.87 -7.33
CA GLY A 320 -55.30 17.84 -6.79
C GLY A 320 -56.14 18.57 -7.84
N LYS A 321 -56.95 17.87 -8.65
CA LYS A 321 -57.99 18.52 -9.48
C LYS A 321 -59.35 17.81 -9.37
N SER A 322 -60.09 18.28 -8.36
CA SER A 322 -61.53 18.63 -8.34
C SER A 322 -62.51 17.80 -9.18
N VAL A 323 -63.31 16.96 -8.50
CA VAL A 323 -64.61 16.48 -8.99
C VAL A 323 -65.70 17.31 -8.32
N ALA A 324 -66.29 18.24 -9.06
CA ALA A 324 -67.50 18.95 -8.67
C ALA A 324 -68.70 18.36 -9.43
N ARG A 325 -69.63 17.74 -8.71
CA ARG A 325 -70.97 17.36 -9.20
C ARG A 325 -71.93 18.55 -9.04
N PRO A 326 -72.81 18.84 -10.02
CA PRO A 326 -74.06 19.52 -9.73
C PRO A 326 -75.24 18.54 -9.67
N HIS A 327 -76.05 18.75 -8.64
CA HIS A 327 -77.33 18.11 -8.36
C HIS A 327 -78.37 18.39 -9.45
N HIS A 328 -79.09 17.34 -9.86
CA HIS A 328 -80.41 17.47 -10.49
C HIS A 328 -81.48 17.74 -9.43
N SER A 329 -82.34 18.73 -9.67
CA SER A 329 -83.68 18.82 -9.09
C SER A 329 -84.68 19.25 -10.16
N ALA A 330 -85.90 18.74 -10.00
CA ALA A 330 -87.06 18.76 -10.90
C ALA A 330 -87.36 20.14 -11.51
N ARG A 331 -87.96 20.27 -12.71
CA ARG A 331 -89.24 19.68 -13.14
C ARG A 331 -89.37 19.69 -14.66
#